data_AF-A0A3N1P681-F1
#
_entry.id   AF-A0A3N1P681-F1
#
_cell.length_a   1.000
_cell.length_b   1.000
_cell.length_c   1.000
_cell.angle_alpha   90.00
_cell.angle_beta   90.00
_cell.angle_gamma   90.00
#
_symmetry.space_group_name_H-M   'P 1'
#
loop_
_entity.id
_entity.type
_entity.pdbx_description
1 polymer ?
#
loop_
_entity_poly.entity_id
_entity_poly.type
_entity_poly.pdbx_seq_one_letter_code
_entity_poly.pdbx_strand_id
1 'polypeptide(L)'
;MIINLMRRALPALALATLPVLATSLPAAADVSHAPQPLRGAPGPSARVLLPLFEAIEQIPIAAEHREGYSRTLYKHWNKGLNPSDGCNTRKEVILAEAVEAPQVSAGCVLTGGSWLSKYDNVVVTDAARLDVDHFVPLAEVYDSK
;
A
#
# COMPACT_ATOMS: atom_id res chain seq x y z
N MET A 1 24.23 -13.75 27.82
CA MET A 1 23.66 -14.56 28.92
C MET A 1 22.72 -15.57 28.29
N ILE A 2 23.06 -16.85 28.42
CA ILE A 2 22.41 -17.99 27.75
C ILE A 2 21.16 -18.36 28.54
N ILE A 3 20.00 -18.38 27.88
CA ILE A 3 18.88 -19.21 28.34
C ILE A 3 18.35 -19.97 27.14
N ASN A 4 18.70 -21.24 27.12
CA ASN A 4 18.11 -22.30 26.32
C ASN A 4 16.97 -22.87 27.17
N LEU A 5 15.73 -22.99 26.68
CA LEU A 5 14.80 -23.96 27.27
C LEU A 5 13.59 -24.29 26.37
N MET A 6 13.48 -25.60 26.11
CA MET A 6 12.27 -26.42 26.00
C MET A 6 11.71 -26.83 24.64
N ARG A 7 11.63 -28.16 24.56
CA ARG A 7 11.21 -29.07 23.51
C ARG A 7 9.72 -29.40 23.66
N ARG A 8 9.09 -29.66 22.49
CA ARG A 8 8.06 -30.68 22.18
C ARG A 8 6.70 -30.62 22.90
N ALA A 9 5.61 -30.55 22.11
CA ALA A 9 4.73 -31.68 21.77
C ALA A 9 3.36 -31.18 21.20
N LEU A 10 2.97 -31.69 20.03
CA LEU A 10 1.57 -31.85 19.60
C LEU A 10 1.02 -33.13 20.27
N PRO A 11 -0.29 -33.30 20.56
CA PRO A 11 -1.32 -33.51 19.51
C PRO A 11 -2.79 -33.21 19.88
N ALA A 12 -3.67 -33.58 18.95
CA ALA A 12 -5.04 -34.11 19.10
C ALA A 12 -6.21 -33.19 18.67
N LEU A 13 -6.74 -33.54 17.49
CA LEU A 13 -8.09 -33.27 17.01
C LEU A 13 -9.14 -33.65 18.06
N ALA A 14 -10.10 -32.76 18.32
CA ALA A 14 -11.39 -33.11 18.92
C ALA A 14 -12.50 -32.59 18.00
N LEU A 15 -13.24 -33.52 17.40
CA LEU A 15 -14.39 -33.25 16.54
C LEU A 15 -15.61 -33.08 17.45
N ALA A 16 -16.08 -31.85 17.65
CA ALA A 16 -17.29 -31.54 18.42
C ALA A 16 -18.47 -31.33 17.46
N THR A 17 -19.46 -32.22 17.52
CA THR A 17 -20.72 -32.11 16.80
C THR A 17 -21.65 -31.15 17.57
N LEU A 18 -21.98 -30.01 16.96
CA LEU A 18 -22.93 -29.03 17.50
C LEU A 18 -24.34 -29.29 16.95
N PRO A 19 -25.40 -29.16 17.78
CA PRO A 19 -26.78 -29.26 17.32
C PRO A 19 -27.20 -28.00 16.56
N VAL A 20 -27.88 -28.20 15.42
CA VAL A 20 -28.42 -27.11 14.59
C VAL A 20 -29.67 -26.54 15.26
N LEU A 21 -29.59 -25.32 15.80
CA LEU A 21 -30.75 -24.51 16.12
C LEU A 21 -31.26 -23.86 14.84
N ALA A 22 -32.48 -24.21 14.42
CA ALA A 22 -33.18 -23.53 13.33
C ALA A 22 -33.72 -22.17 13.82
N THR A 23 -33.02 -21.09 13.48
CA THR A 23 -33.52 -19.71 13.63
C THR A 23 -34.30 -19.32 12.37
N SER A 24 -35.55 -18.91 12.53
CA SER A 24 -36.39 -18.36 11.46
C SER A 24 -35.78 -17.07 10.90
N LEU A 25 -35.51 -17.03 9.60
CA LEU A 25 -35.11 -15.81 8.89
C LEU A 25 -36.32 -14.87 8.73
N PRO A 26 -36.16 -13.54 8.90
CA PRO A 26 -37.13 -12.59 8.38
C PRO A 26 -37.03 -12.56 6.85
N ALA A 27 -38.18 -12.44 6.20
CA ALA A 27 -38.30 -12.30 4.74
C ALA A 27 -37.44 -11.13 4.24
N ALA A 28 -36.59 -11.40 3.26
CA ALA A 28 -35.89 -10.36 2.52
C ALA A 28 -36.93 -9.49 1.80
N ALA A 29 -36.89 -8.18 2.03
CA ALA A 29 -37.60 -7.23 1.18
C ALA A 29 -36.93 -7.26 -0.19
N ASP A 30 -37.69 -7.66 -1.22
CA ASP A 30 -37.28 -7.52 -2.62
C ASP A 30 -37.12 -6.04 -2.96
N VAL A 31 -35.88 -5.55 -2.91
CA VAL A 31 -35.53 -4.27 -3.52
C VAL A 31 -35.42 -4.53 -5.02
N SER A 32 -36.51 -4.27 -5.75
CA SER A 32 -36.50 -4.24 -7.21
C SER A 32 -35.53 -3.16 -7.68
N HIS A 33 -34.28 -3.55 -7.95
CA HIS A 33 -33.29 -2.70 -8.59
C HIS A 33 -33.60 -2.67 -10.08
N ALA A 34 -34.22 -1.59 -10.55
CA ALA A 34 -34.39 -1.35 -11.98
C ALA A 34 -32.99 -1.37 -12.65
N PRO A 35 -32.81 -2.04 -13.80
CA PRO A 35 -31.54 -2.00 -14.51
C PRO A 35 -31.28 -0.56 -14.95
N GLN A 36 -30.31 0.09 -14.29
CA GLN A 36 -29.73 1.31 -14.82
C GLN A 36 -29.06 0.96 -16.16
N PRO A 37 -29.24 1.77 -17.21
CA PRO A 37 -28.51 1.55 -18.45
C PRO A 37 -27.02 1.63 -18.14
N LEU A 38 -26.32 0.50 -18.29
CA LEU A 38 -24.88 0.47 -18.36
C LEU A 38 -24.49 1.41 -19.51
N ARG A 39 -23.97 2.60 -19.18
CA ARG A 39 -23.22 3.39 -20.16
C ARG A 39 -22.09 2.48 -20.60
N GLY A 40 -22.17 1.99 -21.83
CA GLY A 40 -21.16 1.11 -22.41
C GLY A 40 -19.80 1.76 -22.24
N ALA A 41 -18.82 0.98 -21.76
CA ALA A 41 -17.44 1.39 -21.82
C ALA A 41 -17.14 1.83 -23.26
N PRO A 42 -16.43 2.96 -23.48
CA PRO A 42 -15.99 3.30 -24.83
C PRO A 42 -15.29 2.07 -25.39
N GLY A 43 -15.70 1.66 -26.60
CA GLY A 43 -15.04 0.58 -27.33
C GLY A 43 -13.55 0.86 -27.48
N PRO A 44 -12.74 -0.12 -27.91
CA PRO A 44 -11.29 0.08 -28.00
C PRO A 44 -10.99 1.35 -28.79
N SER A 45 -10.48 2.38 -28.11
CA SER A 45 -9.98 3.58 -28.77
C SER A 45 -8.93 3.11 -29.76
N ALA A 46 -9.16 3.39 -31.05
CA ALA A 46 -8.12 3.20 -32.05
C ALA A 46 -6.90 3.98 -31.57
N ARG A 47 -5.77 3.28 -31.36
CA ARG A 47 -4.52 3.93 -30.98
C ARG A 47 -4.03 4.68 -32.22
N VAL A 48 -4.19 6.00 -32.21
CA VAL A 48 -3.62 6.88 -33.22
C VAL A 48 -2.18 7.18 -32.82
N LEU A 49 -1.24 6.98 -33.75
CA LEU A 49 0.13 7.45 -33.56
C LEU A 49 0.16 8.94 -33.88
N LEU A 50 0.30 9.75 -32.83
CA LEU A 50 0.48 11.19 -32.94
C LEU A 50 1.94 11.56 -32.63
N PRO A 51 2.50 12.58 -33.28
CA PRO A 51 3.69 13.26 -32.78
C PRO A 51 3.51 13.67 -31.32
N LEU A 52 4.56 13.56 -30.50
CA LEU A 52 4.49 13.82 -29.05
C LEU A 52 3.90 15.20 -28.73
N PHE A 53 4.33 16.25 -29.44
CA PHE A 53 3.84 17.61 -29.20
C PHE A 53 2.35 17.76 -29.51
N GLU A 54 1.87 17.12 -30.58
CA GLU A 54 0.44 17.11 -30.92
C GLU A 54 -0.37 16.35 -29.86
N ALA A 55 0.17 15.27 -29.31
CA ALA A 55 -0.46 14.54 -28.21
C ALA A 55 -0.53 15.36 -26.91
N ILE A 56 0.50 16.15 -26.61
CA ILE A 56 0.53 17.03 -25.43
C ILE A 56 -0.50 18.15 -25.57
N GLU A 57 -0.62 18.75 -26.76
CA GLU A 57 -1.62 19.80 -27.04
C GLU A 57 -3.07 19.32 -26.86
N GLN A 58 -3.31 18.02 -26.94
CA GLN A 58 -4.64 17.43 -26.72
C GLN A 58 -4.95 17.17 -25.24
N ILE A 59 -4.00 17.38 -24.31
CA ILE A 59 -4.27 17.21 -22.88
C ILE A 59 -5.17 18.36 -22.40
N PRO A 60 -6.40 18.07 -21.91
CA PRO A 60 -7.31 19.10 -21.47
C PRO A 60 -6.77 19.81 -20.23
N ILE A 61 -6.84 21.14 -20.24
CA ILE A 61 -6.54 21.96 -19.07
C ILE A 61 -7.84 22.15 -18.28
N ALA A 62 -7.82 21.77 -17.02
CA ALA A 62 -8.95 21.91 -16.10
C ALA A 62 -8.49 22.53 -14.78
N ALA A 63 -9.44 23.07 -14.02
CA ALA A 63 -9.18 23.50 -12.67
C ALA A 63 -9.02 22.29 -11.74
N GLU A 64 -8.13 22.41 -10.76
CA GLU A 64 -7.89 21.41 -9.72
C GLU A 64 -9.10 21.23 -8.78
N HIS A 65 -9.28 20.01 -8.26
CA HIS A 65 -10.42 19.63 -7.41
C HIS A 65 -10.00 19.08 -6.04
N ARG A 66 -9.99 19.97 -5.03
CA ARG A 66 -9.61 19.65 -3.64
C ARG A 66 -10.71 19.01 -2.80
N GLU A 67 -11.98 19.10 -3.21
CA GLU A 67 -13.11 18.66 -2.38
C GLU A 67 -13.02 17.17 -2.05
N GLY A 68 -13.10 16.85 -0.76
CA GLY A 68 -12.97 15.49 -0.24
C GLY A 68 -11.54 15.09 0.13
N TYR A 69 -10.54 15.95 -0.08
CA TYR A 69 -9.19 15.68 0.43
C TYR A 69 -9.21 15.58 1.96
N SER A 70 -8.61 14.50 2.47
CA SER A 70 -8.34 14.35 3.89
C SER A 70 -7.04 13.59 4.09
N ARG A 71 -6.09 14.20 4.82
CA ARG A 71 -4.77 13.59 5.08
C ARG A 71 -4.88 12.22 5.74
N THR A 72 -5.96 11.98 6.49
CA THR A 72 -6.18 10.74 7.24
C THR A 72 -6.60 9.55 6.38
N LEU A 73 -6.96 9.78 5.10
CA LEU A 73 -7.21 8.72 4.11
C LEU A 73 -5.92 8.01 3.67
N TYR A 74 -4.77 8.70 3.78
CA TYR A 74 -3.46 8.18 3.42
C TYR A 74 -2.77 7.60 4.66
N LYS A 75 -3.16 6.36 5.02
CA LYS A 75 -2.54 5.63 6.13
C LYS A 75 -1.07 5.35 5.83
N HIS A 76 -0.23 5.43 6.86
CA HIS A 76 1.19 5.13 6.73
C HIS A 76 1.43 3.62 6.65
N TRP A 77 2.63 3.28 6.20
CA TRP A 77 3.26 1.97 6.06
C TRP A 77 2.39 0.75 6.38
N ASN A 78 2.07 -0.03 5.35
CA ASN A 78 1.46 -1.34 5.51
C ASN A 78 2.51 -2.36 5.96
N LYS A 79 2.12 -3.64 6.03
CA LYS A 79 3.00 -4.74 6.45
C LYS A 79 4.16 -5.07 5.47
N GLY A 80 4.34 -4.29 4.41
CA GLY A 80 5.31 -4.56 3.36
C GLY A 80 4.87 -5.64 2.38
N LEU A 81 5.79 -6.02 1.50
CA LEU A 81 5.67 -7.11 0.53
C LEU A 81 5.64 -8.48 1.22
N ASN A 82 6.38 -8.64 2.32
CA ASN A 82 6.39 -9.86 3.12
C ASN A 82 5.80 -9.62 4.51
N PRO A 83 4.53 -9.97 4.75
CA PRO A 83 3.86 -9.68 6.03
C PRO A 83 4.43 -10.37 7.27
N SER A 84 5.41 -11.27 7.10
CA SER A 84 5.94 -12.14 8.17
C SER A 84 7.34 -11.76 8.69
N ASP A 85 8.08 -10.87 8.02
CA ASP A 85 9.44 -10.50 8.42
C ASP A 85 9.53 -9.26 9.33
N GLY A 86 8.42 -8.54 9.51
CA GLY A 86 8.35 -7.33 10.31
C GLY A 86 8.92 -6.08 9.62
N CYS A 87 9.23 -6.14 8.33
CA CYS A 87 9.56 -4.99 7.49
C CYS A 87 8.27 -4.34 6.99
N ASN A 88 7.89 -3.20 7.56
CA ASN A 88 6.86 -2.36 6.94
C ASN A 88 7.40 -1.70 5.67
N THR A 89 6.52 -1.11 4.86
CA THR A 89 6.91 -0.48 3.59
C THR A 89 8.04 0.55 3.75
N ARG A 90 8.10 1.30 4.87
CA ARG A 90 9.20 2.25 5.14
C ARG A 90 10.55 1.55 5.15
N LYS A 91 10.65 0.45 5.89
CA LYS A 91 11.90 -0.29 6.05
C LYS A 91 12.31 -0.96 4.76
N GLU A 92 11.33 -1.44 3.98
CA GLU A 92 11.59 -2.01 2.65
C GLU A 92 12.20 -0.97 1.70
N VAL A 93 11.63 0.25 1.66
CA VAL A 93 12.18 1.34 0.84
C VAL A 93 13.57 1.74 1.33
N ILE A 94 13.76 1.92 2.63
CA ILE A 94 15.09 2.23 3.20
C ILE A 94 16.10 1.14 2.84
N LEU A 95 15.73 -0.13 2.89
CA LEU A 95 16.62 -1.22 2.49
C LEU A 95 16.94 -1.17 0.98
N ALA A 96 15.95 -0.91 0.15
CA ALA A 96 16.08 -0.88 -1.30
C ALA A 96 16.90 0.32 -1.83
N GLU A 97 16.83 1.47 -1.15
CA GLU A 97 17.52 2.70 -1.57
C GLU A 97 18.92 2.86 -0.96
N ALA A 98 19.38 1.88 -0.19
CA ALA A 98 20.72 1.91 0.41
C ALA A 98 21.81 1.84 -0.67
N VAL A 99 22.80 2.72 -0.58
CA VAL A 99 24.03 2.66 -1.38
C VAL A 99 24.93 1.55 -0.81
N GLU A 100 25.15 1.57 0.50
CA GLU A 100 25.73 0.46 1.24
C GLU A 100 24.64 -0.22 2.07
N ALA A 101 24.46 -1.52 1.89
CA ALA A 101 23.39 -2.25 2.54
C ALA A 101 23.56 -2.28 4.09
N PRO A 102 22.52 -1.94 4.86
CA PRO A 102 22.54 -2.14 6.31
C PRO A 102 22.45 -3.63 6.66
N GLN A 103 22.84 -3.97 7.88
CA GLN A 103 22.52 -5.27 8.47
C GLN A 103 21.04 -5.30 8.87
N VAL A 104 20.38 -6.42 8.58
CA VAL A 104 18.97 -6.65 8.95
C VAL A 104 18.91 -7.70 10.05
N SER A 105 18.35 -7.33 11.19
CA SER A 105 18.13 -8.23 12.32
C SER A 105 16.65 -8.48 12.58
N ALA A 106 16.33 -9.33 13.55
CA ALA A 106 14.95 -9.75 13.85
C ALA A 106 13.99 -8.56 14.01
N GLY A 107 12.78 -8.67 13.45
CA GLY A 107 11.82 -7.57 13.43
C GLY A 107 12.22 -6.43 12.47
N CYS A 108 13.09 -6.72 11.50
CA CYS A 108 13.59 -5.79 10.51
C CYS A 108 14.27 -4.56 11.15
N VAL A 109 15.09 -4.78 12.17
CA VAL A 109 15.90 -3.69 12.75
C VAL A 109 17.15 -3.52 11.89
N LEU A 110 17.29 -2.32 11.32
CA LEU A 110 18.37 -1.95 10.40
C LEU A 110 19.51 -1.27 11.16
N THR A 111 20.74 -1.72 10.96
CA THR A 111 21.95 -1.11 11.55
C THR A 111 23.05 -0.92 10.52
N GLY A 112 23.72 0.24 10.56
CA GLY A 112 24.70 0.65 9.55
C GLY A 112 24.05 1.04 8.22
N GLY A 113 24.80 0.88 7.14
CA GLY A 113 24.41 1.27 5.79
C GLY A 113 24.71 2.73 5.47
N SER A 114 24.47 3.11 4.21
CA SER A 114 24.61 4.49 3.76
C SER A 114 23.56 4.84 2.71
N TRP A 115 23.09 6.08 2.76
CA TRP A 115 22.08 6.63 1.86
C TRP A 115 22.51 8.03 1.44
N LEU A 116 22.39 8.32 0.14
CA LEU A 116 22.61 9.67 -0.38
C LEU A 116 21.26 10.37 -0.54
N SER A 117 21.07 11.47 0.18
CA SER A 117 19.88 12.31 0.02
C SER A 117 19.91 13.01 -1.34
N LYS A 118 18.84 12.82 -2.11
CA LYS A 118 18.67 13.46 -3.44
C LYS A 118 18.33 14.95 -3.33
N TYR A 119 17.94 15.43 -2.16
CA TYR A 119 17.49 16.80 -1.96
C TYR A 119 18.66 17.77 -1.66
N ASP A 120 19.66 17.31 -0.92
CA ASP A 120 20.74 18.15 -0.39
C ASP A 120 22.14 17.52 -0.53
N ASN A 121 22.24 16.36 -1.20
CA ASN A 121 23.48 15.59 -1.39
C ASN A 121 24.18 15.19 -0.09
N VAL A 122 23.46 15.10 1.03
CA VAL A 122 24.01 14.63 2.31
C VAL A 122 24.01 13.12 2.36
N VAL A 123 25.13 12.53 2.80
CA VAL A 123 25.20 11.10 3.13
C VAL A 123 24.70 10.90 4.56
N VAL A 124 23.73 10.01 4.72
CA VAL A 124 23.17 9.59 6.01
C VAL A 124 23.58 8.15 6.25
N THR A 125 24.00 7.82 7.48
CA THR A 125 24.43 6.46 7.88
C THR A 125 23.59 5.88 9.02
N ASP A 126 22.57 6.63 9.45
CA ASP A 126 21.60 6.20 10.45
C ASP A 126 20.21 6.11 9.81
N ALA A 127 19.72 4.89 9.62
CA ALA A 127 18.41 4.61 9.04
C ALA A 127 17.24 5.24 9.83
N ALA A 128 17.43 5.53 11.12
CA ALA A 128 16.41 6.20 11.93
C ALA A 128 16.21 7.67 11.53
N ARG A 129 17.21 8.30 10.90
CA ARG A 129 17.17 9.70 10.47
C ARG A 129 16.58 9.92 9.07
N LEU A 130 16.25 8.83 8.37
CA LEU A 130 15.68 8.90 7.02
C LEU A 130 14.17 8.96 7.07
N ASP A 131 13.57 9.74 6.18
CA ASP A 131 12.15 9.68 5.88
C ASP A 131 11.95 9.21 4.44
N VAL A 132 10.82 8.54 4.20
CA VAL A 132 10.38 8.15 2.86
C VAL A 132 9.30 9.14 2.46
N ASP A 133 9.66 10.01 1.52
CA ASP A 133 8.89 11.19 1.20
C ASP A 133 8.06 11.04 -0.09
N HIS A 134 7.00 11.83 -0.20
CA HIS A 134 6.23 11.96 -1.42
C HIS A 134 6.77 13.18 -2.20
N PHE A 135 7.48 12.94 -3.30
CA PHE A 135 8.00 14.00 -4.17
C PHE A 135 6.92 15.00 -4.61
N VAL A 136 5.74 14.47 -4.96
CA VAL A 136 4.54 15.27 -5.21
C VAL A 136 3.67 15.18 -3.95
N PRO A 137 3.31 16.32 -3.32
CA PRO A 137 2.51 16.28 -2.11
C PRO A 137 1.17 15.55 -2.32
N LEU A 138 0.72 14.80 -1.32
CA LEU A 138 -0.52 14.01 -1.39
C LEU A 138 -1.76 14.84 -1.78
N ALA A 139 -1.79 16.11 -1.39
CA ALA A 139 -2.87 17.02 -1.75
C ALA A 139 -2.86 17.35 -3.26
N GLU A 140 -1.69 17.59 -3.84
CA GLU A 140 -1.55 17.87 -5.28
C GLU A 140 -1.96 16.66 -6.14
N VAL A 141 -1.60 15.45 -5.67
CA VAL A 141 -2.06 14.19 -6.31
C VAL A 141 -3.58 14.04 -6.23
N TYR A 142 -4.19 14.47 -5.13
CA TYR A 142 -5.65 14.40 -4.98
C TYR A 142 -6.36 15.40 -5.90
N ASP A 143 -5.80 16.59 -6.05
CA ASP A 143 -6.38 17.71 -6.78
C ASP A 143 -6.39 17.53 -8.29
N SER A 144 -5.40 16.78 -8.79
CA SER A 144 -5.16 16.55 -10.22
C SER A 144 -5.91 15.34 -10.78
N LYS A 145 -6.91 14.81 -10.05
CA LYS A 145 -7.67 13.61 -10.40
C LYS A 145 -8.78 13.86 -11.43
#